data_AF-A0AAV9ZLJ9-F1
#
_entry.id   AF-A0AAV9ZLJ9-F1
#
_cell.length_a   1.000
_cell.length_b   1.000
_cell.length_c   1.000
_cell.angle_alpha   90.00
_cell.angle_beta   90.00
_cell.angle_gamma   90.00
#
_symmetry.space_group_name_H-M   'P 1'
#
loop_
_entity.id
_entity.type
_entity.pdbx_description
1 polymer ?
#
loop_
_entity_poly.entity_id
_entity_poly.type
_entity_poly.pdbx_seq_one_letter_code
_entity_poly.pdbx_strand_id
1 'polypeptide(L)'
;GVVPIRYRQLMLALRYLGYLVGLTPGHYARAALEDSFQSFLSGGQGYWTDLQLEYPVPLPPLDSLSPAMCSDLRKAVYQCEASTAKLTIQPGYLLHGRREPFKDESPKKVTAVLRHYLDVVVNASHRRSITRLLLSQHPLAIERMRYKQRYHRVLVPRDERVCRFGWRVVESVEHALLFCRGEVELVEWGWPTPCLNKLMLF
;
A
#
# COMPACT_ATOMS: atom_id res chain seq x y z
N GLY A 1 1.92 6.97 -5.62
CA GLY A 1 1.54 5.75 -4.88
C GLY A 1 0.85 6.16 -3.59
N VAL A 2 -0.12 5.39 -3.12
CA VAL A 2 -0.72 5.65 -1.80
C VAL A 2 0.20 5.01 -0.77
N VAL A 3 1.01 5.82 -0.10
CA VAL A 3 1.81 5.38 1.06
C VAL A 3 0.84 4.82 2.11
N PRO A 4 1.08 3.63 2.69
CA PRO A 4 0.20 3.11 3.74
C PRO A 4 0.06 4.10 4.88
N ILE A 5 -1.15 4.20 5.45
CA ILE A 5 -1.51 5.31 6.35
C ILE A 5 -0.56 5.43 7.54
N ARG A 6 -0.12 4.30 8.09
CA ARG A 6 0.86 4.22 9.18
C ARG A 6 2.18 4.90 8.85
N TYR A 7 2.77 4.60 7.69
CA TYR A 7 4.03 5.22 7.27
C TYR A 7 3.87 6.72 7.03
N ARG A 8 2.71 7.14 6.52
CA ARG A 8 2.41 8.56 6.33
C ARG A 8 2.28 9.30 7.66
N GLN A 9 1.59 8.71 8.65
CA GLN A 9 1.47 9.25 10.00
C GLN A 9 2.85 9.40 10.64
N LEU A 10 3.68 8.36 10.61
CA LEU A 10 5.05 8.39 11.12
C LEU A 10 5.91 9.48 10.46
N MET A 11 5.85 9.61 9.13
CA MET A 11 6.62 10.66 8.43
C MET A 11 6.18 12.07 8.83
N LEU A 12 4.88 12.30 9.04
CA LEU A 12 4.35 13.58 9.50
C LEU A 12 4.76 13.85 10.95
N ALA A 13 4.66 12.85 11.82
CA ALA A 13 5.03 12.94 13.22
C ALA A 13 6.52 13.26 13.38
N LEU A 14 7.42 12.58 12.64
CA LEU A 14 8.85 12.88 12.65
C LEU A 14 9.20 14.25 12.06
N ARG A 15 8.47 14.70 11.04
CA ARG A 15 8.64 16.06 10.50
C ARG A 15 8.28 17.10 11.56
N TYR A 16 7.18 16.87 12.27
CA TYR A 16 6.75 17.75 13.35
C TYR A 16 7.72 17.72 14.53
N LEU A 17 8.21 16.54 14.93
CA LEU A 17 9.25 16.40 15.95
C LEU A 17 10.52 17.19 15.59
N GLY A 18 11.00 17.08 14.34
CA GLY A 18 12.15 17.84 13.88
C GLY A 18 11.93 19.35 13.91
N TYR A 19 10.71 19.81 13.64
CA TYR A 19 10.33 21.21 13.84
C TYR A 19 10.40 21.60 15.32
N LEU A 20 9.80 20.82 16.22
CA LEU A 20 9.80 21.10 17.66
C LEU A 20 11.21 21.13 18.26
N VAL A 21 12.09 20.23 17.82
CA VAL A 21 13.50 20.18 18.25
C VAL A 21 14.30 21.38 17.74
N GLY A 22 13.93 21.97 16.61
CA GLY A 22 14.59 23.16 16.06
C GLY A 22 14.17 24.49 16.70
N LEU A 23 13.16 24.48 17.58
CA LEU A 23 12.68 25.70 18.24
C LEU A 23 13.60 26.11 19.39
N THR A 24 13.66 27.41 19.66
CA THR A 24 14.43 27.94 20.78
C THR A 24 13.87 27.47 22.13
N PRO A 25 14.74 27.22 23.13
CA PRO A 25 14.30 26.99 24.51
C PRO A 25 13.42 28.17 24.97
N GLY A 26 12.21 27.87 25.46
CA GLY A 26 11.22 28.89 25.86
C GLY A 26 10.06 29.07 24.88
N HIS A 27 10.13 28.53 23.67
CA HIS A 27 8.96 28.46 22.80
C HIS A 27 7.94 27.47 23.38
N TYR A 28 6.64 27.84 23.47
CA TYR A 28 5.61 26.98 24.10
C TYR A 28 5.56 25.56 23.53
N ALA A 29 5.64 25.43 22.21
CA ALA A 29 5.65 24.11 21.57
C ALA A 29 6.89 23.26 21.92
N ARG A 30 8.04 23.89 22.18
CA ARG A 30 9.24 23.19 22.69
C ARG A 30 9.01 22.75 24.14
N ALA A 31 8.56 23.65 25.00
CA ALA A 31 8.23 23.33 26.38
C ALA A 31 7.22 22.16 26.51
N ALA A 32 6.18 22.15 25.68
CA ALA A 32 5.22 21.04 25.64
C ALA A 32 5.85 19.69 25.21
N LEU A 33 6.87 19.72 24.34
CA LEU A 33 7.63 18.53 23.97
C LEU A 33 8.49 18.03 25.16
N GLU A 34 9.19 18.93 25.84
CA GLU A 34 9.91 18.60 27.08
C GLU A 34 8.97 17.99 28.13
N ASP A 35 7.81 18.61 28.38
CA ASP A 35 6.82 18.10 29.33
C ASP A 35 6.31 16.71 28.93
N SER A 36 6.05 16.49 27.65
CA SER A 36 5.67 15.17 27.14
C SER A 36 6.80 14.14 27.31
N PHE A 37 8.06 14.53 27.17
CA PHE A 37 9.20 13.64 27.39
C PHE A 37 9.38 13.31 28.87
N GLN A 38 9.26 14.29 29.77
CA GLN A 38 9.28 14.06 31.22
C GLN A 38 8.15 13.16 31.67
N SER A 39 6.94 13.37 31.13
CA SER A 39 5.79 12.50 31.38
C SER A 39 6.09 11.06 30.96
N PHE A 40 6.69 10.85 29.79
CA PHE A 40 7.13 9.52 29.34
C PHE A 40 8.14 8.87 30.30
N LEU A 41 9.14 9.61 30.80
CA LEU A 41 10.11 9.09 31.77
C LEU A 41 9.45 8.65 33.09
N SER A 42 8.36 9.31 33.50
CA SER A 42 7.54 8.90 34.64
C SER A 42 6.54 7.78 34.35
N GLY A 43 6.54 7.20 33.15
CA GLY A 43 5.59 6.15 32.72
C GLY A 43 4.22 6.67 32.30
N GLY A 44 4.08 7.97 32.07
CA GLY A 44 2.87 8.63 31.61
C GLY A 44 2.61 8.51 30.11
N GLN A 45 1.45 9.00 29.70
CA GLN A 45 1.02 9.04 28.30
C GLN A 45 1.26 10.44 27.70
N GLY A 46 1.36 10.52 26.38
CA GLY A 46 1.54 11.77 25.67
C GLY A 46 2.14 11.58 24.29
N TYR A 47 2.44 12.70 23.62
CA TYR A 47 2.99 12.72 22.27
C TYR A 47 4.24 11.85 22.10
N TRP A 48 5.17 11.91 23.07
CA TRP A 48 6.38 11.09 23.05
C TRP A 48 6.09 9.58 23.19
N THR A 49 5.14 9.22 24.05
CA THR A 49 4.72 7.83 24.25
C THR A 49 4.07 7.26 22.98
N ASP A 50 3.19 8.04 22.33
CA ASP A 50 2.55 7.66 21.06
C ASP A 50 3.59 7.46 19.95
N LEU A 51 4.56 8.36 19.85
CA LEU A 51 5.67 8.25 18.92
C LEU A 51 6.46 6.95 19.14
N GLN A 52 6.80 6.63 20.39
CA GLN A 52 7.57 5.44 20.73
C GLN A 52 6.80 4.14 20.44
N LEU A 53 5.47 4.14 20.58
CA LEU A 53 4.61 2.99 20.27
C LEU A 53 4.45 2.76 18.77
N GLU A 54 4.32 3.83 17.98
CA GLU A 54 4.15 3.70 16.53
C GLU A 54 5.47 3.38 15.82
N TYR A 55 6.60 3.86 16.35
CA TYR A 55 7.92 3.72 15.75
C TYR A 55 8.52 2.34 16.04
N PRO A 56 8.99 1.61 15.01
CA PRO A 56 9.51 0.25 15.18
C PRO A 56 10.90 0.18 15.86
N VAL A 57 11.51 1.32 16.18
CA VAL A 57 12.85 1.44 16.78
C VAL A 57 12.78 2.42 17.95
N PRO A 58 13.53 2.22 19.04
CA PRO A 58 13.55 3.22 20.09
C PRO A 58 14.05 4.57 19.59
N LEU A 59 13.32 5.65 19.87
CA LEU A 59 13.81 7.00 19.60
C LEU A 59 14.95 7.35 20.58
N PRO A 60 15.95 8.14 20.14
CA PRO A 60 16.97 8.69 21.02
C PRO A 60 16.34 9.58 22.09
N PRO A 61 16.98 9.74 23.27
CA PRO A 61 16.59 10.75 24.25
C PRO A 61 16.48 12.14 23.62
N LEU A 62 15.54 12.95 24.11
CA LEU A 62 15.25 14.29 23.57
C LEU A 62 16.49 15.18 23.45
N ASP A 63 17.41 15.12 24.41
CA ASP A 63 18.62 15.95 24.46
C ASP A 63 19.63 15.60 23.36
N SER A 64 19.56 14.37 22.85
CA SER A 64 20.41 13.89 21.76
C SER A 64 19.78 14.07 20.38
N LEU A 65 18.50 14.46 20.31
CA LEU A 65 17.83 14.65 19.04
C LEU A 65 18.24 15.99 18.43
N SER A 66 18.42 15.97 17.10
CA SER A 66 18.56 17.16 16.28
C SER A 66 17.55 17.14 15.14
N PRO A 67 17.25 18.30 14.51
CA PRO A 67 16.40 18.33 13.32
C PRO A 67 16.96 17.47 12.17
N ALA A 68 18.29 17.39 12.05
CA ALA A 68 18.97 16.53 11.07
C ALA A 68 18.69 15.05 11.33
N MET A 69 18.81 14.60 12.58
CA MET A 69 18.49 13.22 12.97
C MET A 69 17.01 12.89 12.72
N CYS A 70 16.09 13.80 13.01
CA CYS A 70 14.67 13.61 12.70
C CYS A 70 14.44 13.44 11.18
N SER A 71 15.18 14.17 10.35
CA SER A 71 15.15 14.00 8.90
C SER A 71 15.71 12.65 8.46
N ASP A 72 16.77 12.16 9.09
CA ASP A 72 17.35 10.85 8.77
C ASP A 72 16.47 9.69 9.23
N LEU A 73 15.85 9.78 10.41
CA LEU A 73 14.80 8.86 10.85
C LEU A 73 13.65 8.81 9.84
N ARG A 74 13.22 9.96 9.31
CA ARG A 74 12.16 10.02 8.30
C ARG A 74 12.58 9.32 7.00
N LYS A 75 13.85 9.45 6.58
CA LYS A 75 14.38 8.69 5.43
C LYS A 75 14.38 7.19 5.71
N ALA A 76 14.73 6.77 6.94
CA ALA A 76 14.70 5.36 7.33
C ALA A 76 13.28 4.78 7.29
N VAL A 77 12.27 5.50 7.79
CA VAL A 77 10.84 5.12 7.66
C VAL A 77 10.43 4.94 6.20
N TYR A 78 10.85 5.86 5.33
CA TYR A 78 10.56 5.77 3.90
C TYR A 78 11.21 4.54 3.24
N GLN A 79 12.45 4.21 3.61
CA GLN A 79 13.13 3.01 3.12
C GLN A 79 12.47 1.72 3.64
N CYS A 80 12.00 1.73 4.88
CA CYS A 80 11.23 0.63 5.46
C CYS A 80 9.91 0.41 4.71
N GLU A 81 9.15 1.49 4.45
CA GLU A 81 7.92 1.45 3.64
C GLU A 81 8.17 0.83 2.26
N ALA A 82 9.19 1.30 1.55
CA ALA A 82 9.53 0.79 0.23
C ALA A 82 9.91 -0.71 0.26
N SER A 83 10.53 -1.16 1.35
CA SER A 83 10.89 -2.56 1.56
C SER A 83 9.67 -3.42 1.89
N THR A 84 8.78 -2.95 2.78
CA THR A 84 7.51 -3.63 3.06
C THR A 84 6.63 -3.69 1.81
N ALA A 85 6.51 -2.60 1.06
CA ALA A 85 5.75 -2.55 -0.17
C ALA A 85 6.25 -3.59 -1.20
N LYS A 86 7.58 -3.78 -1.32
CA LYS A 86 8.16 -4.84 -2.17
C LYS A 86 7.83 -6.26 -1.69
N LEU A 87 7.73 -6.47 -0.38
CA LEU A 87 7.39 -7.78 0.20
C LEU A 87 5.90 -8.10 0.11
N THR A 88 5.04 -7.09 0.26
CA THR A 88 3.58 -7.27 0.29
C THR A 88 2.95 -7.20 -1.09
N ILE A 89 3.48 -6.37 -1.99
CA ILE A 89 3.01 -6.26 -3.36
C ILE A 89 3.84 -7.21 -4.21
N GLN A 90 3.31 -8.40 -4.46
CA GLN A 90 3.78 -9.20 -5.59
C GLN A 90 3.16 -8.59 -6.86
N PRO A 91 3.95 -7.94 -7.74
CA PRO A 91 3.42 -7.43 -8.98
C PRO A 91 2.77 -8.59 -9.75
N GLY A 92 1.65 -8.33 -10.41
CA GLY A 92 1.08 -9.35 -11.28
C GLY A 92 2.03 -9.74 -12.39
N TYR A 93 1.75 -10.86 -13.04
CA TYR A 93 2.58 -11.34 -14.14
C TYR A 93 2.73 -10.31 -15.27
N LEU A 94 1.76 -9.39 -15.40
CA LEU A 94 1.78 -8.24 -16.32
C LEU A 94 2.90 -7.22 -16.04
N LEU A 95 3.46 -7.22 -14.83
CA LEU A 95 4.58 -6.37 -14.44
C LEU A 95 5.90 -7.14 -14.29
N HIS A 96 5.91 -8.45 -14.55
CA HIS A 96 7.13 -9.26 -14.50
C HIS A 96 8.15 -8.79 -15.54
N GLY A 97 9.40 -8.65 -15.13
CA GLY A 97 10.50 -8.22 -16.01
C GLY A 97 10.40 -6.78 -16.53
N ARG A 98 9.35 -6.03 -16.17
CA ARG A 98 9.15 -4.67 -16.67
C ARG A 98 10.24 -3.72 -16.15
N ARG A 99 10.85 -2.97 -17.08
CA ARG A 99 11.79 -1.88 -16.80
C ARG A 99 11.11 -0.56 -17.16
N GLU A 100 11.16 0.40 -16.25
CA GLU A 100 10.56 1.72 -16.46
C GLU A 100 11.61 2.67 -17.04
N PRO A 101 11.24 3.53 -18.00
CA PRO A 101 12.15 4.52 -18.55
C PRO A 101 12.46 5.59 -17.50
N PHE A 102 13.74 5.93 -17.37
CA PHE A 102 14.22 7.05 -16.56
C PHE A 102 14.88 8.06 -17.48
N LYS A 103 14.68 9.35 -17.19
CA LYS A 103 15.27 10.43 -17.98
C LYS A 103 16.80 10.34 -17.86
N ASP A 104 17.48 10.29 -18.99
CA ASP A 104 18.95 10.27 -19.11
C ASP A 104 19.64 9.07 -18.44
N GLU A 105 18.90 8.01 -18.12
CA GLU A 105 19.42 6.81 -17.46
C GLU A 105 18.91 5.53 -18.13
N SER A 106 19.64 4.42 -17.95
CA SER A 106 19.16 3.11 -18.38
C SER A 106 17.85 2.72 -17.67
N PRO A 107 16.92 2.01 -18.33
CA PRO A 107 15.65 1.62 -17.72
C PRO A 107 15.83 0.83 -16.43
N LYS A 108 15.14 1.20 -15.36
CA LYS A 108 15.27 0.58 -14.02
C LYS A 108 14.05 -0.27 -13.68
N LYS A 109 14.24 -1.37 -12.95
CA LYS A 109 13.13 -2.16 -12.40
C LYS A 109 12.56 -1.42 -11.19
N VAL A 110 11.34 -0.91 -11.30
CA VAL A 110 10.66 -0.19 -10.23
C VAL A 110 9.36 -0.89 -9.88
N THR A 111 9.23 -1.31 -8.62
CA THR A 111 8.07 -2.06 -8.13
C THR A 111 6.80 -1.18 -8.11
N ALA A 112 6.91 0.04 -7.59
CA ALA A 112 5.79 0.96 -7.43
C ALA A 112 6.14 2.36 -7.94
N VAL A 113 5.64 2.71 -9.13
CA VAL A 113 5.77 4.05 -9.74
C VAL A 113 4.47 4.43 -10.42
N LEU A 114 4.18 5.73 -10.50
CA LEU A 114 3.10 6.21 -11.37
C LEU A 114 3.57 6.08 -12.81
N ARG A 115 2.93 5.18 -13.55
CA ARG A 115 3.30 4.88 -14.94
C ARG A 115 2.62 5.85 -15.89
N HIS A 116 3.31 6.22 -16.98
CA HIS A 116 2.86 7.22 -17.95
C HIS A 116 1.44 6.96 -18.49
N TYR A 117 1.08 5.71 -18.75
CA TYR A 117 -0.25 5.36 -19.24
C TYR A 117 -1.38 5.61 -18.22
N LEU A 118 -1.04 5.70 -16.92
CA LEU A 118 -2.04 6.09 -15.91
C LEU A 118 -2.33 7.58 -15.97
N ASP A 119 -1.45 8.40 -16.54
CA ASP A 119 -1.66 9.84 -16.70
C ASP A 119 -2.67 10.14 -17.81
N VAL A 120 -2.68 9.32 -18.86
CA VAL A 120 -3.65 9.39 -19.98
C VAL A 120 -5.09 9.10 -19.52
N VAL A 121 -5.25 8.33 -18.44
CA VAL A 121 -6.57 7.93 -17.93
C VAL A 121 -7.14 9.03 -17.05
N VAL A 122 -8.04 9.85 -17.59
CA VAL A 122 -8.63 11.02 -16.91
C VAL A 122 -9.43 10.65 -15.66
N ASN A 123 -10.19 9.56 -15.71
CA ASN A 123 -11.05 9.15 -14.61
C ASN A 123 -10.24 8.48 -13.47
N ALA A 124 -10.34 9.03 -12.27
CA ALA A 124 -9.62 8.53 -11.09
C ALA A 124 -10.02 7.09 -10.70
N SER A 125 -11.28 6.72 -10.88
CA SER A 125 -11.77 5.35 -10.64
C SER A 125 -11.12 4.37 -11.63
N HIS A 126 -11.04 4.73 -12.92
CA HIS A 126 -10.39 3.90 -13.92
C HIS A 126 -8.89 3.74 -13.65
N ARG A 127 -8.19 4.81 -13.26
CA ARG A 127 -6.77 4.73 -12.83
C ARG A 127 -6.59 3.74 -11.68
N ARG A 128 -7.48 3.78 -10.68
CA ARG A 128 -7.46 2.83 -9.55
C ARG A 128 -7.70 1.40 -10.03
N SER A 129 -8.69 1.17 -10.91
CA SER A 129 -8.99 -0.15 -11.46
C SER A 129 -7.82 -0.74 -12.24
N ILE A 130 -7.18 0.05 -13.12
CA ILE A 130 -5.99 -0.38 -13.86
C ILE A 130 -4.84 -0.67 -12.90
N THR A 131 -4.61 0.19 -11.90
CA THR A 131 -3.57 -0.03 -10.89
C THR A 131 -3.80 -1.32 -10.13
N ARG A 132 -5.04 -1.56 -9.66
CA ARG A 132 -5.45 -2.80 -8.99
C ARG A 132 -5.19 -4.00 -9.90
N LEU A 133 -5.52 -3.88 -11.18
CA LEU A 133 -5.34 -4.95 -12.14
C LEU A 133 -3.86 -5.33 -12.33
N LEU A 134 -2.97 -4.34 -12.48
CA LEU A 134 -1.54 -4.56 -12.67
C LEU A 134 -0.84 -5.11 -11.42
N LEU A 135 -1.35 -4.73 -10.25
CA LEU A 135 -0.82 -5.18 -8.96
C LEU A 135 -1.50 -6.46 -8.45
N SER A 136 -2.21 -7.20 -9.32
CA SER A 136 -2.94 -8.43 -8.96
C SER A 136 -3.96 -8.28 -7.82
N GLN A 137 -4.46 -7.06 -7.60
CA GLN A 137 -5.51 -6.73 -6.64
C GLN A 137 -6.90 -6.70 -7.31
N HIS A 138 -7.18 -7.69 -8.15
CA HIS A 138 -8.41 -7.77 -8.92
C HIS A 138 -9.20 -9.05 -8.61
N PRO A 139 -10.52 -9.06 -8.86
CA PRO A 139 -11.36 -10.18 -8.45
C PRO A 139 -11.36 -11.38 -9.41
N LEU A 140 -10.58 -11.37 -10.51
CA LEU A 140 -10.52 -12.49 -11.46
C LEU A 140 -9.93 -13.75 -10.83
N ALA A 141 -10.36 -14.92 -11.31
CA ALA A 141 -10.05 -16.24 -10.76
C ALA A 141 -8.55 -16.54 -10.81
N ILE A 142 -7.85 -16.07 -11.86
CA ILE A 142 -6.40 -16.26 -12.00
C ILE A 142 -5.62 -15.80 -10.76
N GLU A 143 -6.05 -14.71 -10.12
CA GLU A 143 -5.46 -14.20 -8.87
C GLU A 143 -6.22 -14.64 -7.61
N ARG A 144 -7.57 -14.58 -7.59
CA ARG A 144 -8.33 -14.96 -6.39
C ARG A 144 -8.10 -16.39 -5.94
N MET A 145 -7.98 -17.31 -6.90
CA MET A 145 -7.78 -18.74 -6.65
C MET A 145 -6.29 -19.12 -6.59
N ARG A 146 -5.39 -18.16 -6.76
CA ARG A 146 -3.94 -18.34 -6.53
C ARG A 146 -3.60 -18.53 -5.06
N TYR A 147 -4.42 -18.00 -4.17
CA TYR A 147 -4.20 -18.06 -2.72
C TYR A 147 -5.15 -19.07 -2.09
N LYS A 148 -4.71 -19.73 -1.01
CA LYS A 148 -5.60 -20.54 -0.19
C LYS A 148 -6.71 -19.65 0.37
N GLN A 149 -7.95 -19.98 0.06
CA GLN A 149 -9.11 -19.27 0.57
C GLN A 149 -9.48 -19.86 1.93
N ARG A 150 -10.12 -19.07 2.81
CA ARG A 150 -10.54 -19.54 4.15
C ARG A 150 -11.35 -20.84 4.10
N TYR A 151 -12.19 -20.99 3.07
CA TYR A 151 -13.06 -22.14 2.87
C TYR A 151 -12.48 -23.21 1.91
N HIS A 152 -11.45 -22.89 1.14
CA HIS A 152 -10.80 -23.82 0.22
C HIS A 152 -9.34 -24.04 0.64
N ARG A 153 -9.10 -25.16 1.32
CA ARG A 153 -7.77 -25.54 1.82
C ARG A 153 -6.84 -26.04 0.70
N VAL A 154 -7.41 -26.42 -0.44
CA VAL A 154 -6.68 -26.89 -1.62
C VAL A 154 -6.36 -25.71 -2.52
N LEU A 155 -5.13 -25.67 -3.02
CA LEU A 155 -4.70 -24.70 -4.02
C LEU A 155 -5.33 -25.09 -5.36
N VAL A 156 -6.06 -24.17 -6.00
CA VAL A 156 -6.65 -24.43 -7.32
C VAL A 156 -5.56 -24.34 -8.40
N PRO A 157 -5.33 -25.42 -9.17
CA PRO A 157 -4.44 -25.41 -10.33
C PRO A 157 -4.79 -24.30 -11.31
N ARG A 158 -3.79 -23.76 -12.02
CA ARG A 158 -3.98 -22.56 -12.86
C ARG A 158 -5.01 -22.78 -13.97
N ASP A 159 -4.94 -23.94 -14.60
CA ASP A 159 -5.83 -24.46 -15.64
C ASP A 159 -7.28 -24.60 -15.17
N GLU A 160 -7.51 -24.84 -13.88
CA GLU A 160 -8.85 -24.92 -13.29
C GLU A 160 -9.45 -23.56 -12.90
N ARG A 161 -8.69 -22.45 -12.99
CA ARG A 161 -9.16 -21.09 -12.67
C ARG A 161 -9.98 -20.50 -13.80
N VAL A 162 -11.05 -21.18 -14.19
CA VAL A 162 -11.87 -20.87 -15.36
C VAL A 162 -12.63 -19.55 -15.25
N CYS A 163 -12.93 -18.96 -16.40
CA CYS A 163 -13.66 -17.71 -16.58
C CYS A 163 -15.08 -17.81 -16.03
N ARG A 164 -15.51 -16.84 -15.21
CA ARG A 164 -16.87 -16.83 -14.66
C ARG A 164 -17.96 -16.57 -15.70
N PHE A 165 -17.60 -15.95 -16.82
CA PHE A 165 -18.54 -15.51 -17.85
C PHE A 165 -18.80 -16.60 -18.91
N GLY A 166 -17.92 -17.60 -19.02
CA GLY A 166 -18.03 -18.60 -20.08
C GLY A 166 -17.37 -19.94 -19.80
N TRP A 167 -16.77 -20.15 -18.62
CA TRP A 167 -16.36 -21.44 -18.03
C TRP A 167 -15.40 -22.35 -18.84
N ARG A 168 -14.97 -21.94 -20.02
CA ARG A 168 -14.20 -22.77 -20.97
C ARG A 168 -12.69 -22.56 -20.90
N VAL A 169 -12.27 -21.37 -20.51
CA VAL A 169 -10.85 -20.96 -20.52
C VAL A 169 -10.50 -20.28 -19.21
N VAL A 170 -9.21 -20.27 -18.86
CA VAL A 170 -8.70 -19.60 -17.66
C VAL A 170 -9.10 -18.12 -17.63
N GLU A 171 -9.56 -17.63 -16.48
CA GLU A 171 -9.95 -16.23 -16.25
C GLU A 171 -8.73 -15.31 -16.13
N SER A 172 -7.93 -15.22 -17.19
CA SER A 172 -6.83 -14.27 -17.27
C SER A 172 -7.36 -12.84 -17.48
N VAL A 173 -6.49 -11.86 -17.26
CA VAL A 173 -6.83 -10.45 -17.50
C VAL A 173 -7.18 -10.21 -18.97
N GLU A 174 -6.37 -10.73 -19.88
CA GLU A 174 -6.55 -10.56 -21.32
C GLU A 174 -7.86 -11.22 -21.78
N HIS A 175 -8.14 -12.43 -21.30
CA HIS A 175 -9.40 -13.09 -21.61
C HIS A 175 -10.58 -12.26 -21.08
N ALA A 176 -10.64 -12.00 -19.78
CA ALA A 176 -11.79 -11.36 -19.15
C ALA A 176 -12.08 -9.95 -19.70
N LEU A 177 -11.06 -9.19 -20.10
CA LEU A 177 -11.25 -7.80 -20.55
C LEU A 177 -11.29 -7.61 -22.07
N LEU A 178 -10.60 -8.45 -22.86
CA LEU A 178 -10.41 -8.19 -24.29
C LEU A 178 -11.07 -9.23 -25.19
N PHE A 179 -11.18 -10.48 -24.73
CA PHE A 179 -11.61 -11.59 -25.58
C PHE A 179 -12.91 -12.24 -25.15
N CYS A 180 -13.27 -12.14 -23.87
CA CYS A 180 -14.45 -12.79 -23.33
C CYS A 180 -15.71 -12.15 -23.93
N ARG A 181 -16.49 -12.94 -24.66
CA ARG A 181 -17.79 -12.53 -25.18
C ARG A 181 -18.95 -12.85 -24.23
N GLY A 182 -18.64 -13.55 -23.13
CA GLY A 182 -19.64 -14.17 -22.25
C GLY A 182 -20.48 -15.23 -22.99
N GLU A 183 -21.15 -16.07 -22.23
CA GLU A 183 -22.33 -16.78 -22.73
C GLU A 183 -23.54 -15.93 -22.32
N VAL A 184 -24.38 -15.53 -23.28
CA VAL A 184 -25.46 -14.54 -23.06
C VAL A 184 -26.38 -14.97 -21.91
N GLU A 185 -26.65 -16.26 -21.78
CA GLU A 185 -27.46 -16.83 -20.69
C GLU A 185 -26.83 -16.64 -19.30
N LEU A 186 -25.51 -16.62 -19.18
CA LEU A 186 -24.81 -16.47 -17.89
C LEU A 186 -24.67 -15.01 -17.44
N VAL A 187 -24.91 -14.04 -18.33
CA VAL A 187 -24.89 -12.60 -18.00
C VAL A 187 -26.21 -12.17 -17.33
N GLU A 188 -27.32 -12.83 -17.67
CA GLU A 188 -28.64 -12.58 -17.09
C GLU A 188 -28.82 -13.21 -15.70
N TRP A 189 -28.12 -14.32 -15.42
CA TRP A 189 -28.03 -14.92 -14.09
C TRP A 189 -27.01 -14.16 -13.23
N GLY A 190 -27.37 -12.90 -12.92
CA GLY A 190 -26.78 -12.17 -11.82
C GLY A 190 -26.65 -13.09 -10.61
N TRP A 191 -25.44 -13.11 -10.06
CA TRP A 191 -25.06 -13.78 -8.81
C TRP A 191 -26.28 -13.99 -7.89
N PRO A 192 -26.57 -15.22 -7.42
CA PRO A 192 -27.51 -15.37 -6.32
C PRO A 192 -26.97 -14.54 -5.15
N THR A 193 -27.64 -13.44 -4.87
CA THR A 193 -27.47 -12.61 -3.70
C THR A 193 -27.79 -13.45 -2.47
N PRO A 194 -26.76 -13.84 -1.69
CA PRO A 194 -26.76 -13.39 -0.30
C PRO A 194 -25.42 -12.77 0.17
N CYS A 195 -24.36 -12.78 -0.64
CA CYS A 195 -23.02 -12.37 -0.18
C CYS A 195 -22.60 -10.93 -0.55
N LEU A 196 -23.41 -10.18 -1.32
CA LEU A 196 -23.08 -8.82 -1.76
C LEU A 196 -23.30 -7.73 -0.70
N ASN A 197 -24.00 -8.02 0.41
CA ASN A 197 -24.16 -7.07 1.52
C ASN A 197 -22.91 -6.91 2.42
N LYS A 198 -21.78 -7.55 2.09
CA LYS A 198 -20.52 -7.39 2.85
C LYS A 198 -19.33 -6.90 2.04
N LEU A 199 -19.51 -6.57 0.75
CA LEU A 199 -18.42 -6.06 -0.10
C LEU A 199 -18.70 -4.67 -0.71
N MET A 200 -19.82 -4.02 -0.36
CA MET A 200 -20.08 -2.60 -0.63
C MET A 200 -19.89 -1.70 0.60
N LEU A 201 -18.82 -1.96 1.34
CA LEU A 201 -18.23 -0.97 2.24
C LEU A 201 -16.72 -1.05 2.06
N PHE A 202 -16.19 -0.40 1.02
CA PHE A 202 -14.85 0.21 0.95
C PHE A 202 -14.71 1.06 -0.32
#